data_AF-A0A354EPP0-F1
#
_entry.id   AF-A0A354EPP0-F1
#
_cell.length_a   1.000
_cell.length_b   1.000
_cell.length_c   1.000
_cell.angle_alpha   90.00
_cell.angle_beta   90.00
_cell.angle_gamma   90.00
#
_symmetry.space_group_name_H-M   'P 1'
#
loop_
_entity.id
_entity.type
_entity.pdbx_description
1 polymer ?
#
loop_
_entity_poly.entity_id
_entity_poly.type
_entity_poly.pdbx_seq_one_letter_code
_entity_poly.pdbx_strand_id
1 'polypeptide(L)'
;MIQVVAALAILSATDVPLATGACAWSRLPEAEQQAVMTAYDRSMSQGMRALSQRGADLLAISQDCTGRSDLPPRWIHAAIASHVIQLGASARVEREKGLSRASLDRAWDEASEAARSCVFNNAAKPFGIEGPACPDQRAGATFLASLGLSTANRADRAAAEQALIYMNAKAQQMIADQLISKAPGRS
;
A
#
# COMPACT_ATOMS: atom_id res chain seq x y z
N MET A 1 34.23 -41.64 14.83
CA MET A 1 34.20 -40.19 15.15
C MET A 1 33.77 -39.49 13.86
N ILE A 2 32.48 -39.20 13.69
CA ILE A 2 31.92 -38.67 12.44
C ILE A 2 31.64 -37.18 12.69
N GLN A 3 32.38 -36.30 12.02
CA GLN A 3 32.11 -34.87 12.01
C GLN A 3 31.03 -34.59 10.96
N VAL A 4 29.86 -34.17 11.42
CA VAL A 4 28.79 -33.65 10.55
C VAL A 4 29.07 -32.17 10.33
N VAL A 5 29.49 -31.81 9.12
CA VAL A 5 29.59 -30.42 8.69
C VAL A 5 28.17 -29.94 8.37
N ALA A 6 27.61 -29.12 9.24
CA ALA A 6 26.37 -28.41 8.97
C ALA A 6 26.66 -27.25 8.00
N ALA A 7 26.29 -27.43 6.74
CA ALA A 7 26.28 -26.34 5.76
C ALA A 7 25.07 -25.43 6.06
N LEU A 8 25.32 -24.27 6.67
CA LEU A 8 24.34 -23.19 6.70
C LEU A 8 24.20 -22.64 5.28
N ALA A 9 23.08 -22.97 4.62
CA ALA A 9 22.64 -22.25 3.44
C ALA A 9 22.14 -20.87 3.89
N ILE A 10 22.94 -19.84 3.64
CA ILE A 10 22.48 -18.44 3.63
C ILE A 10 21.56 -18.33 2.41
N LEU A 11 20.26 -18.47 2.65
CA LEU A 11 19.24 -18.08 1.68
C LEU A 11 19.35 -16.57 1.51
N SER A 12 20.06 -16.13 0.47
CA SER A 12 19.97 -14.77 -0.04
C SER A 12 18.50 -14.49 -0.33
N ALA A 13 17.86 -13.68 0.52
CA ALA A 13 16.60 -13.07 0.15
C ALA A 13 16.85 -12.33 -1.16
N THR A 14 16.17 -12.73 -2.22
CA THR A 14 16.17 -11.94 -3.46
C THR A 14 15.71 -10.53 -3.08
N ASP A 15 16.60 -9.54 -3.22
CA ASP A 15 16.31 -8.13 -3.00
C ASP A 15 15.24 -7.68 -4.01
N VAL A 16 13.97 -7.94 -3.67
CA VAL A 16 12.84 -7.34 -4.38
C VAL A 16 12.94 -5.85 -4.11
N PRO A 17 13.09 -4.99 -5.14
CA PRO A 17 13.20 -3.56 -4.94
C PRO A 17 12.00 -3.07 -4.13
N LEU A 18 12.28 -2.25 -3.11
CA LEU A 18 11.22 -1.59 -2.34
C LEU A 18 10.33 -0.81 -3.31
N ALA A 19 9.02 -0.95 -3.13
CA ALA A 19 8.04 -0.12 -3.83
C ALA A 19 8.38 1.37 -3.70
N THR A 20 8.10 2.16 -4.74
CA THR A 20 8.53 3.56 -4.81
C THR A 20 8.03 4.36 -3.60
N GLY A 21 6.77 4.13 -3.23
CA GLY A 21 6.16 4.77 -2.07
C GLY A 21 6.85 4.43 -0.75
N ALA A 22 7.24 3.16 -0.57
CA ALA A 22 7.92 2.70 0.63
C ALA A 22 9.34 3.26 0.74
N CYS A 23 10.10 3.25 -0.36
CA CYS A 23 11.43 3.83 -0.41
C CYS A 23 11.40 5.32 -0.07
N ALA A 24 10.52 6.09 -0.72
CA ALA A 24 10.44 7.53 -0.50
C ALA A 24 10.00 7.87 0.92
N TRP A 25 9.02 7.14 1.44
CA TRP A 25 8.59 7.29 2.83
C TRP A 25 9.72 7.03 3.83
N SER A 26 10.49 5.94 3.66
CA SER A 26 11.56 5.58 4.60
C SER A 26 12.72 6.59 4.67
N ARG A 27 12.87 7.43 3.64
CA ARG A 27 13.92 8.46 3.55
C ARG A 27 13.46 9.82 4.05
N LEU A 28 12.16 10.00 4.31
CA LEU A 28 11.64 11.18 4.97
C LEU A 28 12.14 11.22 6.43
N PRO A 29 12.49 12.38 7.00
CA PRO A 29 12.89 12.44 8.41
C PRO A 29 11.83 11.85 9.35
N GLU A 30 12.26 11.12 10.38
CA GLU A 30 11.36 10.41 11.31
C GLU A 30 10.33 11.36 11.97
N ALA A 31 10.75 12.58 12.34
CA ALA A 31 9.85 13.60 12.89
C ALA A 31 8.71 13.97 11.93
N GLU A 32 8.97 13.97 10.63
CA GLU A 32 7.97 14.28 9.60
C GLU A 32 7.07 13.09 9.32
N GLN A 33 7.63 11.87 9.29
CA GLN A 33 6.84 10.65 9.24
C GLN A 33 5.84 10.61 10.40
N GLN A 34 6.32 10.88 11.62
CA GLN A 34 5.50 10.90 12.83
C GLN A 34 4.42 12.00 12.77
N ALA A 35 4.74 13.17 12.25
CA ALA A 35 3.76 14.26 12.08
C ALA A 35 2.62 13.86 11.12
N VAL A 36 2.96 13.23 10.00
CA VAL A 36 1.97 12.72 9.03
C VAL A 36 1.11 11.62 9.66
N MET A 37 1.71 10.65 10.36
CA MET A 37 0.96 9.55 10.99
C MET A 37 0.09 10.03 12.16
N THR A 38 0.56 10.99 12.94
CA THR A 38 -0.24 11.64 14.00
C THR A 38 -1.44 12.37 13.42
N ALA A 39 -1.27 13.07 12.29
CA ALA A 39 -2.37 13.70 11.58
C ALA A 39 -3.34 12.66 10.98
N TYR A 40 -2.81 11.56 10.44
CA TYR A 40 -3.61 10.45 9.91
C TYR A 40 -4.48 9.81 11.00
N ASP A 41 -3.96 9.64 12.21
CA ASP A 41 -4.71 9.11 13.35
C ASP A 41 -5.93 9.97 13.71
N ARG A 42 -5.85 11.30 13.51
CA ARG A 42 -7.02 12.18 13.63
C ARG A 42 -8.00 11.99 12.49
N SER A 43 -7.52 12.02 11.24
CA SER A 43 -8.29 11.58 10.08
C SER A 43 -7.40 11.35 8.87
N MET A 44 -7.81 10.45 7.98
CA MET A 44 -7.11 10.20 6.70
C MET A 44 -6.86 11.50 5.92
N SER A 45 -7.85 12.39 5.82
CA SER A 45 -7.70 13.68 5.12
C SER A 45 -6.68 14.61 5.78
N GLN A 46 -6.55 14.59 7.11
CA GLN A 46 -5.50 15.35 7.80
C GLN A 46 -4.12 14.78 7.51
N GLY A 47 -3.97 13.44 7.56
CA GLY A 47 -2.73 12.76 7.16
C GLY A 47 -2.33 13.09 5.72
N MET A 48 -3.26 13.02 4.77
CA MET A 48 -2.98 13.33 3.36
C MET A 48 -2.65 14.80 3.13
N ARG A 49 -3.25 15.73 3.88
CA ARG A 49 -2.85 17.14 3.84
C ARG A 49 -1.43 17.36 4.39
N ALA A 50 -1.10 16.74 5.52
CA ALA A 50 0.24 16.81 6.09
C ALA A 50 1.29 16.21 5.13
N LEU A 51 0.96 15.10 4.46
CA LEU A 51 1.81 14.49 3.44
C LEU A 51 2.00 15.42 2.23
N SER A 52 0.92 16.04 1.74
CA SER A 52 0.97 16.95 0.60
C SER A 52 1.83 18.19 0.84
N GLN A 53 1.95 18.65 2.09
CA GLN A 53 2.85 19.75 2.46
C GLN A 53 4.33 19.41 2.24
N ARG A 54 4.65 18.11 2.13
CA ARG A 54 6.00 17.57 1.87
C ARG A 54 6.21 17.16 0.41
N GLY A 55 5.29 17.55 -0.49
CA GLY A 55 5.27 17.05 -1.87
C GLY A 55 6.59 17.28 -2.63
N ALA A 56 7.22 18.45 -2.46
CA ALA A 56 8.49 18.74 -3.14
C ALA A 56 9.64 17.83 -2.65
N ASP A 57 9.78 17.67 -1.33
CA ASP A 57 10.81 16.82 -0.72
C ASP A 57 10.61 15.36 -1.12
N LEU A 58 9.36 14.88 -1.04
CA LEU A 58 8.99 13.52 -1.43
C LEU A 58 9.23 13.24 -2.92
N LEU A 59 8.99 14.22 -3.80
CA LEU A 59 9.34 14.10 -5.22
C LEU A 59 10.85 14.00 -5.40
N ALA A 60 11.65 14.84 -4.74
CA ALA A 60 13.11 14.78 -4.83
C ALA A 60 13.63 13.41 -4.36
N ILE A 61 13.19 12.96 -3.19
CA ILE A 61 13.56 11.65 -2.64
C ILE A 61 13.16 10.51 -3.60
N SER A 62 11.99 10.60 -4.24
CA SER A 62 11.52 9.57 -5.16
C SER A 62 12.41 9.41 -6.40
N GLN A 63 13.10 10.47 -6.82
CA GLN A 63 14.03 10.41 -7.95
C GLN A 63 15.23 9.53 -7.60
N ASP A 64 15.72 9.60 -6.36
CA ASP A 64 16.78 8.72 -5.88
C ASP A 64 16.31 7.27 -5.69
N CYS A 65 15.03 7.08 -5.36
CA CYS A 65 14.43 5.73 -5.24
C CYS A 65 14.21 5.06 -6.60
N THR A 66 13.86 5.84 -7.62
CA THR A 66 13.51 5.32 -8.96
C THR A 66 14.66 5.42 -9.95
N GLY A 67 15.67 6.25 -9.69
CA GLY A 67 16.69 6.65 -10.65
C GLY A 67 16.15 7.50 -11.81
N ARG A 68 14.95 8.09 -11.66
CA ARG A 68 14.20 8.73 -12.75
C ARG A 68 13.66 10.09 -12.32
N SER A 69 13.95 11.13 -13.09
CA SER A 69 13.42 12.49 -12.89
C SER A 69 12.30 12.87 -13.86
N ASP A 70 12.05 12.04 -14.87
CA ASP A 70 11.08 12.27 -15.96
C ASP A 70 9.70 11.63 -15.71
N LEU A 71 9.52 10.98 -14.56
CA LEU A 71 8.25 10.34 -14.19
C LEU A 71 7.17 11.38 -13.88
N PRO A 72 5.89 11.14 -14.25
CA PRO A 72 4.80 12.03 -13.89
C PRO A 72 4.65 12.20 -12.37
N PRO A 73 4.69 13.43 -11.82
CA PRO A 73 4.59 13.66 -10.37
C PRO A 73 3.36 13.03 -9.72
N ARG A 74 2.23 13.00 -10.45
CA ARG A 74 1.00 12.36 -9.98
C ARG A 74 1.15 10.86 -9.68
N TRP A 75 1.99 10.14 -10.43
CA TRP A 75 2.22 8.71 -10.21
C TRP A 75 3.06 8.48 -8.96
N ILE A 76 4.12 9.29 -8.78
CA ILE A 76 4.94 9.29 -7.57
C ILE A 76 4.07 9.61 -6.34
N HIS A 77 3.33 10.71 -6.37
CA HIS A 77 2.47 11.09 -5.25
C HIS A 77 1.46 10.00 -4.91
N ALA A 78 0.86 9.34 -5.90
CA ALA A 78 -0.06 8.25 -5.67
C ALA A 78 0.64 7.01 -5.05
N ALA A 79 1.86 6.66 -5.49
CA ALA A 79 2.64 5.58 -4.89
C ALA A 79 2.94 5.87 -3.40
N ILE A 80 3.33 7.10 -3.07
CA ILE A 80 3.66 7.50 -1.70
C ILE A 80 2.40 7.58 -0.83
N ALA A 81 1.35 8.25 -1.32
CA ALA A 81 0.09 8.39 -0.58
C ALA A 81 -0.55 7.03 -0.29
N SER A 82 -0.56 6.13 -1.28
CA SER A 82 -1.09 4.78 -1.09
C SER A 82 -0.28 3.95 -0.09
N HIS A 83 1.05 4.12 -0.04
CA HIS A 83 1.87 3.51 1.01
C HIS A 83 1.50 4.04 2.41
N VAL A 84 1.39 5.36 2.58
CA VAL A 84 1.02 5.97 3.86
C VAL A 84 -0.39 5.56 4.31
N ILE A 85 -1.34 5.47 3.37
CA ILE A 85 -2.69 4.99 3.67
C ILE A 85 -2.65 3.52 4.15
N GLN A 86 -1.82 2.66 3.54
CA GLN A 86 -1.65 1.29 4.03
C GLN A 86 -1.13 1.25 5.47
N LEU A 87 -0.14 2.06 5.82
CA LEU A 87 0.39 2.15 7.19
C LEU A 87 -0.70 2.60 8.17
N GLY A 88 -1.42 3.68 7.83
CA GLY A 88 -2.44 4.23 8.72
C GLY A 88 -3.68 3.34 8.85
N ALA A 89 -4.13 2.70 7.77
CA ALA A 89 -5.25 1.79 7.78
C ALA A 89 -4.92 0.49 8.55
N SER A 90 -3.74 -0.10 8.31
CA SER A 90 -3.32 -1.31 9.02
C SER A 90 -3.14 -1.08 10.52
N ALA A 91 -2.55 0.05 10.94
CA ALA A 91 -2.42 0.39 12.35
C ALA A 91 -3.79 0.54 13.05
N ARG A 92 -4.80 1.08 12.37
CA ARG A 92 -6.17 1.16 12.90
C ARG A 92 -6.81 -0.22 13.05
N VAL A 93 -6.70 -1.06 12.02
CA VAL A 93 -7.20 -2.44 12.05
C VAL A 93 -6.54 -3.24 13.17
N GLU A 94 -5.22 -3.09 13.36
CA GLU A 94 -4.47 -3.76 14.41
C GLU A 94 -4.92 -3.34 15.81
N ARG A 95 -5.08 -2.02 16.06
CA ARG A 95 -5.59 -1.53 17.35
C ARG A 95 -7.00 -2.02 17.67
N GLU A 96 -7.86 -2.13 16.66
CA GLU A 96 -9.27 -2.50 16.86
C GLU A 96 -9.49 -4.02 16.97
N LYS A 97 -8.70 -4.82 16.24
CA LYS A 97 -8.96 -6.26 16.06
C LYS A 97 -7.75 -7.17 16.27
N GLY A 98 -6.57 -6.62 16.55
CA GLY A 98 -5.32 -7.39 16.64
C GLY A 98 -4.87 -8.01 15.32
N LEU A 99 -5.41 -7.55 14.20
CA LEU A 99 -5.07 -8.05 12.87
C LEU A 99 -3.88 -7.26 12.32
N SER A 100 -2.74 -7.93 12.20
CA SER A 100 -1.50 -7.35 11.69
C SER A 100 -1.61 -6.95 10.21
N ARG A 101 -0.69 -6.09 9.75
CA ARG A 101 -0.51 -5.80 8.31
C ARG A 101 -0.28 -7.08 7.49
N ALA A 102 0.48 -8.03 8.01
CA ALA A 102 0.72 -9.31 7.33
C ALA A 102 -0.57 -10.12 7.12
N SER A 103 -1.54 -10.01 8.04
CA SER A 103 -2.86 -10.62 7.89
C SER A 103 -3.65 -9.96 6.75
N LEU A 104 -3.58 -8.63 6.63
CA LEU A 104 -4.19 -7.89 5.51
C LEU A 104 -3.52 -8.24 4.18
N ASP A 105 -2.19 -8.35 4.16
CA ASP A 105 -1.46 -8.75 2.95
C ASP A 105 -1.84 -10.17 2.50
N ARG A 106 -1.93 -11.10 3.44
CA ARG A 106 -2.40 -12.46 3.16
C ARG A 106 -3.83 -12.47 2.62
N ALA A 107 -4.74 -11.72 3.23
CA ALA A 107 -6.11 -11.62 2.76
C ALA A 107 -6.20 -11.04 1.34
N TRP A 108 -5.28 -10.15 0.95
CA TRP A 108 -5.16 -9.68 -0.42
C TRP A 108 -4.69 -10.79 -1.37
N ASP A 109 -3.67 -11.55 -0.99
CA ASP A 109 -3.08 -12.58 -1.84
C ASP A 109 -4.00 -13.78 -2.05
N GLU A 110 -4.78 -14.14 -1.02
CA GLU A 110 -5.78 -15.22 -1.05
C GLU A 110 -7.08 -14.81 -1.76
N ALA A 111 -7.30 -13.52 -1.98
CA ALA A 111 -8.51 -13.04 -2.65
C ALA A 111 -8.56 -13.48 -4.12
N SER A 112 -9.77 -13.82 -4.59
CA SER A 112 -9.98 -14.18 -5.98
C SER A 112 -9.61 -13.04 -6.94
N GLU A 113 -9.31 -13.38 -8.18
CA GLU A 113 -9.06 -12.39 -9.23
C GLU A 113 -10.25 -11.44 -9.40
N ALA A 114 -11.49 -11.95 -9.34
CA ALA A 114 -12.69 -11.12 -9.41
C ALA A 114 -12.73 -10.05 -8.31
N ALA A 115 -12.37 -10.41 -7.07
CA ALA A 115 -12.31 -9.48 -5.95
C ALA A 115 -11.23 -8.43 -6.12
N ARG A 116 -10.03 -8.84 -6.52
CA ARG A 116 -8.93 -7.91 -6.81
C ARG A 116 -9.27 -6.97 -7.97
N SER A 117 -9.90 -7.46 -9.04
CA SER A 117 -10.34 -6.66 -10.18
C SER A 117 -11.31 -5.54 -9.77
N CYS A 118 -12.23 -5.81 -8.85
CA CYS A 118 -13.13 -4.77 -8.33
C CYS A 118 -12.39 -3.68 -7.55
N VAL A 119 -11.36 -4.05 -6.78
CA VAL A 119 -10.51 -3.07 -6.09
C VAL A 119 -9.64 -2.31 -7.08
N PHE A 120 -9.04 -3.00 -8.07
CA PHE A 120 -8.25 -2.37 -9.13
C PHE A 120 -9.07 -1.39 -9.99
N ASN A 121 -10.35 -1.68 -10.25
CA ASN A 121 -11.24 -0.77 -10.97
C ASN A 121 -11.34 0.59 -10.26
N ASN A 122 -11.49 0.59 -8.94
CA ASN A 122 -11.53 1.82 -8.14
C ASN A 122 -10.15 2.46 -7.98
N ALA A 123 -9.11 1.65 -7.80
CA ALA A 123 -7.75 2.10 -7.62
C ALA A 123 -7.13 2.75 -8.87
N ALA A 124 -7.65 2.45 -10.08
CA ALA A 124 -7.17 3.02 -11.33
C ALA A 124 -7.58 4.50 -11.52
N LYS A 125 -8.70 4.92 -10.94
CA LYS A 125 -9.30 6.26 -11.16
C LYS A 125 -8.32 7.43 -10.93
N PRO A 126 -7.49 7.48 -9.87
CA PRO A 126 -6.53 8.57 -9.65
C PRO A 126 -5.45 8.69 -10.73
N PHE A 127 -5.20 7.61 -11.48
CA PHE A 127 -4.21 7.60 -12.56
C PHE A 127 -4.80 8.01 -13.92
N GLY A 128 -6.11 8.20 -14.00
CA GLY A 128 -6.82 8.51 -15.24
C GLY A 128 -6.79 7.37 -16.26
N ILE A 129 -6.68 6.13 -15.78
CA ILE A 129 -6.71 4.93 -16.62
C ILE A 129 -7.97 4.12 -16.29
N GLU A 130 -8.44 3.35 -17.27
CA GLU A 130 -9.52 2.40 -17.06
C GLU A 130 -8.97 1.15 -16.35
N GLY A 131 -9.55 0.82 -15.20
CA GLY A 131 -9.24 -0.42 -14.50
C GLY A 131 -10.03 -1.60 -15.08
N PRO A 132 -9.70 -2.85 -14.69
CA PRO A 132 -10.44 -4.02 -15.15
C PRO A 132 -11.92 -3.93 -14.78
N ALA A 133 -12.77 -4.61 -15.53
CA ALA A 133 -14.19 -4.70 -15.19
C ALA A 133 -14.35 -5.33 -13.80
N CYS A 134 -15.27 -4.78 -12.99
CA CYS A 134 -15.68 -5.39 -11.73
C CYS A 134 -16.91 -6.27 -11.98
N PRO A 135 -16.76 -7.61 -12.04
CA PRO A 135 -17.88 -8.50 -12.34
C PRO A 135 -18.88 -8.60 -11.18
N ASP A 136 -18.44 -8.35 -9.95
CA ASP A 136 -19.28 -8.37 -8.75
C ASP A 136 -18.84 -7.33 -7.72
N GLN A 137 -19.63 -6.28 -7.52
CA GLN A 137 -19.37 -5.22 -6.54
C GLN A 137 -19.35 -5.74 -5.09
N ARG A 138 -19.89 -6.92 -4.81
CA ARG A 138 -19.84 -7.55 -3.48
C ARG A 138 -18.51 -8.24 -3.20
N ALA A 139 -17.63 -8.36 -4.18
CA ALA A 139 -16.35 -9.05 -4.01
C ALA A 139 -15.43 -8.38 -2.98
N GLY A 140 -15.68 -7.11 -2.61
CA GLY A 140 -15.06 -6.49 -1.42
C GLY A 140 -15.29 -7.29 -0.12
N ALA A 141 -16.42 -7.99 0.00
CA ALA A 141 -16.75 -8.81 1.16
C ALA A 141 -15.85 -10.05 1.30
N THR A 142 -15.19 -10.54 0.23
CA THR A 142 -14.33 -11.72 0.33
C THR A 142 -13.04 -11.41 1.09
N PHE A 143 -12.49 -10.20 0.94
CA PHE A 143 -11.35 -9.74 1.74
C PHE A 143 -11.71 -9.67 3.22
N LEU A 144 -12.93 -9.21 3.54
CA LEU A 144 -13.38 -9.07 4.92
C LEU A 144 -13.67 -10.44 5.55
N ALA A 145 -14.24 -11.36 4.78
CA ALA A 145 -14.55 -12.71 5.25
C ALA A 145 -13.30 -13.47 5.71
N SER A 146 -12.19 -13.41 4.97
CA SER A 146 -10.93 -14.07 5.37
C SER A 146 -10.29 -13.46 6.61
N LEU A 147 -10.62 -12.20 6.91
CA LEU A 147 -10.19 -11.48 8.11
C LEU A 147 -11.16 -11.65 9.29
N GLY A 148 -12.28 -12.36 9.11
CA GLY A 148 -13.34 -12.44 10.12
C GLY A 148 -14.01 -11.09 10.41
N LEU A 149 -14.02 -10.19 9.43
CA LEU A 149 -14.63 -8.86 9.52
C LEU A 149 -15.93 -8.79 8.72
N SER A 150 -16.83 -7.89 9.11
CA SER A 150 -18.07 -7.63 8.39
C SER A 150 -18.48 -6.17 8.49
N THR A 151 -18.87 -5.57 7.38
CA THR A 151 -19.48 -4.22 7.38
C THR A 151 -20.90 -4.22 7.95
N ALA A 152 -21.55 -5.39 8.02
CA ALA A 152 -22.89 -5.54 8.60
C ALA A 152 -22.87 -5.66 10.13
N ASN A 153 -21.76 -6.13 10.71
CA ASN A 153 -21.59 -6.18 12.15
C ASN A 153 -21.14 -4.81 12.67
N ARG A 154 -21.94 -4.21 13.56
CA ARG A 154 -21.62 -2.91 14.17
C ARG A 154 -20.27 -2.91 14.90
N ALA A 155 -19.90 -4.02 15.53
CA ALA A 155 -18.64 -4.15 16.26
C ALA A 155 -17.40 -4.21 15.35
N ASP A 156 -17.56 -4.62 14.09
CA ASP A 156 -16.46 -4.79 13.14
C ASP A 156 -16.37 -3.66 12.12
N ARG A 157 -17.41 -2.84 12.02
CA ARG A 157 -17.60 -1.90 10.92
C ARG A 157 -16.42 -0.95 10.70
N ALA A 158 -15.87 -0.37 11.77
CA ALA A 158 -14.73 0.54 11.66
C ALA A 158 -13.48 -0.17 11.10
N ALA A 159 -13.11 -1.31 11.68
CA ALA A 159 -12.01 -2.14 11.18
C ALA A 159 -12.25 -2.65 9.75
N ALA A 160 -13.49 -3.03 9.42
CA ALA A 160 -13.86 -3.46 8.08
C ALA A 160 -13.68 -2.35 7.04
N GLU A 161 -14.12 -1.11 7.36
CA GLU A 161 -13.90 0.05 6.51
C GLU A 161 -12.40 0.34 6.31
N GLN A 162 -11.59 0.25 7.37
CA GLN A 162 -10.14 0.42 7.27
C GLN A 162 -9.46 -0.70 6.47
N ALA A 163 -9.89 -1.95 6.62
CA ALA A 163 -9.38 -3.07 5.82
C ALA A 163 -9.67 -2.86 4.33
N LEU A 164 -10.87 -2.39 3.97
CA LEU A 164 -11.18 -2.05 2.57
C LEU A 164 -10.34 -0.88 2.04
N ILE A 165 -10.10 0.15 2.87
CA ILE A 165 -9.18 1.25 2.54
C ILE A 165 -7.77 0.72 2.28
N TYR A 166 -7.29 -0.21 3.11
CA TYR A 166 -6.01 -0.88 2.93
C TYR A 166 -5.93 -1.60 1.57
N MET A 167 -6.94 -2.41 1.21
CA MET A 167 -6.96 -3.14 -0.06
C MET A 167 -6.92 -2.17 -1.25
N ASN A 168 -7.71 -1.09 -1.20
CA ASN A 168 -7.70 -0.08 -2.27
C ASN A 168 -6.35 0.63 -2.38
N ALA A 169 -5.74 0.98 -1.25
CA ALA A 169 -4.42 1.59 -1.23
C ALA A 169 -3.33 0.62 -1.75
N LYS A 170 -3.39 -0.66 -1.38
CA LYS A 170 -2.49 -1.68 -1.93
C LYS A 170 -2.60 -1.78 -3.45
N ALA A 171 -3.83 -1.82 -3.98
CA ALA A 171 -4.07 -1.81 -5.42
C ALA A 171 -3.53 -0.54 -6.11
N GLN A 172 -3.73 0.63 -5.51
CA GLN A 172 -3.20 1.90 -6.04
C GLN A 172 -1.67 1.90 -6.10
N GLN A 173 -1.01 1.36 -5.06
CA GLN A 173 0.44 1.26 -5.03
C GLN A 173 0.95 0.32 -6.13
N MET A 174 0.31 -0.85 -6.30
CA MET A 174 0.65 -1.80 -7.36
C MET A 174 0.50 -1.19 -8.76
N ILE A 175 -0.57 -0.42 -9.01
CA ILE A 175 -0.74 0.31 -10.27
C ILE A 175 0.37 1.35 -10.44
N ALA A 176 0.65 2.14 -9.40
CA ALA A 176 1.68 3.18 -9.48
C ALA A 176 3.06 2.59 -9.78
N ASP A 177 3.47 1.55 -9.05
CA ASP A 177 4.75 0.87 -9.23
C ASP A 177 4.84 0.23 -10.63
N GLN A 178 3.73 -0.32 -11.16
CA GLN A 178 3.70 -0.84 -12.53
C GLN A 178 3.84 0.27 -13.58
N LEU A 179 3.17 1.40 -13.40
CA LEU A 179 3.30 2.55 -14.30
C LEU A 179 4.70 3.13 -14.28
N ILE A 180 5.30 3.25 -13.09
CA ILE A 180 6.66 3.76 -12.89
C ILE A 180 7.69 2.82 -13.55
N SER A 181 7.60 1.51 -13.30
CA SER A 181 8.56 0.53 -13.85
C SER A 181 8.48 0.37 -15.36
N LYS A 182 7.30 0.58 -15.97
CA LYS A 182 7.09 0.48 -17.42
C LYS A 182 7.21 1.81 -18.16
N ALA A 183 7.43 2.93 -17.45
CA ALA A 183 7.53 4.23 -18.06
C ALA A 183 8.72 4.25 -19.05
N PRO A 184 8.51 4.55 -20.35
CA PRO A 184 9.61 4.66 -21.29
C PRO A 184 10.61 5.70 -20.78
N GLY A 185 11.90 5.37 -20.82
CA GLY A 185 12.96 6.32 -20.52
C GLY A 185 12.97 7.42 -21.57
N ARG A 186 12.98 8.69 -21.16
CA ARG A 186 13.47 9.75 -22.05
C ARG A 186 14.99 9.67 -22.05
N SER A 187 15.53 8.94 -23.03
CA SER A 187 16.95 8.96 -23.41
C SER A 187 17.34 10.32 -23.98
#